data_AF-A0AAW6QYT7-F1
#
_entry.id   AF-A0AAW6QYT7-F1
#
_cell.length_a   1.000
_cell.length_b   1.000
_cell.length_c   1.000
_cell.angle_alpha   90.00
_cell.angle_beta   90.00
_cell.angle_gamma   90.00
#
_symmetry.space_group_name_H-M   'P 1'
#
loop_
_entity.id
_entity.type
_entity.pdbx_description
1 polymer ?
#
loop_
_entity_poly.entity_id
_entity_poly.type
_entity_poly.pdbx_seq_one_letter_code
_entity_poly.pdbx_strand_id
1 'polypeptide(L)'
;MKLKSLITIFCFLSASASGVEVESWNITQDAFIDGKVDSSAESVAIRIKHINNIFNYQGDFIISGEFYNENVIKFVMSKPENSEVINYLGSKVGGSYSGTWHSSLGSRGDWLVSIDSDDTLIRNCNDILIQNPDSSDGYYTIDPDTSDTGVEAFEVYCDMTTSGGGWTLFASHKDGSSTNGFTTPVIPSHVGVLSDEQWKALRDTMRTGILVKDDKSKIALVSKEKMDPTNPLNIATPWSIDSLKIKNQTMDIWVSKNPSNNRHSLIRFAGSAYPYYSYAGAALYNEGVVKFDIWPYSSDTGAYNEHNSLDLYLK
;
A
#
# COMPACT_ATOMS: atom_id res chain seq x y z
N MET A 1 12.46 -26.92 63.99
CA MET A 1 11.51 -27.42 62.97
C MET A 1 10.24 -26.58 63.01
N LYS A 2 10.17 -25.51 62.22
CA LYS A 2 8.94 -24.80 61.81
C LYS A 2 9.22 -24.17 60.45
N LEU A 3 8.74 -24.81 59.39
CA LEU A 3 8.75 -24.29 58.02
C LEU A 3 7.74 -23.13 57.96
N LYS A 4 8.18 -21.91 57.66
CA LYS A 4 7.26 -20.81 57.33
C LYS A 4 6.83 -21.00 55.87
N SER A 5 5.56 -21.34 55.68
CA SER A 5 4.92 -21.32 54.36
C SER A 5 4.78 -19.86 53.91
N LEU A 6 5.49 -19.49 52.84
CA LEU A 6 5.30 -18.24 52.14
C LEU A 6 4.17 -18.48 51.11
N ILE A 7 2.99 -17.92 51.37
CA ILE A 7 1.89 -17.90 50.40
C ILE A 7 2.16 -16.72 49.47
N THR A 8 2.70 -16.99 48.28
CA THR A 8 2.81 -16.01 47.20
C THR A 8 1.44 -15.86 46.57
N ILE A 9 0.74 -14.77 46.89
CA ILE A 9 -0.48 -14.35 46.21
C ILE A 9 -0.06 -13.83 44.82
N PHE A 10 -0.25 -14.65 43.79
CA PHE A 10 -0.23 -14.17 42.41
C PHE A 10 -1.48 -13.34 42.17
N CYS A 11 -1.36 -12.03 42.34
CA CYS A 11 -2.34 -11.09 41.84
C CYS A 11 -2.21 -11.08 40.31
N PHE A 12 -3.07 -11.80 39.61
CA PHE A 12 -3.27 -11.61 38.18
C PHE A 12 -3.93 -10.23 38.01
N LEU A 13 -3.12 -9.17 37.92
CA LEU A 13 -3.54 -8.02 37.14
C LEU A 13 -3.57 -8.48 35.69
N SER A 14 -4.76 -8.74 35.17
CA SER A 14 -5.00 -8.68 33.73
C SER A 14 -4.75 -7.23 33.31
N ALA A 15 -3.50 -6.91 32.97
CA ALA A 15 -3.22 -5.77 32.13
C ALA A 15 -3.84 -6.12 30.77
N SER A 16 -5.03 -5.60 30.49
CA SER A 16 -5.47 -5.44 29.11
C SER A 16 -4.40 -4.59 28.43
N ALA A 17 -3.59 -5.21 27.58
CA ALA A 17 -2.75 -4.45 26.66
C ALA A 17 -3.71 -3.64 25.79
N SER A 18 -3.89 -2.36 26.12
CA SER A 18 -4.54 -1.40 25.24
C SER A 18 -3.65 -1.33 24.00
N GLY A 19 -4.07 -2.04 22.96
CA GLY A 19 -3.36 -2.10 21.68
C GLY A 19 -3.15 -0.69 21.14
N VAL A 20 -2.04 -0.49 20.45
CA VAL A 20 -1.89 0.68 19.60
C VAL A 20 -2.89 0.51 18.46
N GLU A 21 -3.88 1.39 18.39
CA GLU A 21 -4.85 1.44 17.30
C GLU A 21 -4.28 2.34 16.20
N VAL A 22 -4.60 2.04 14.93
CA VAL A 22 -4.17 2.82 13.77
C VAL A 22 -5.43 3.38 13.12
N GLU A 23 -5.39 4.63 12.66
CA GLU A 23 -6.56 5.25 12.04
C GLU A 23 -6.12 6.03 10.80
N SER A 24 -6.85 5.84 9.70
CA SER A 24 -6.57 6.54 8.44
C SER A 24 -7.36 7.84 8.39
N TRP A 25 -6.66 8.96 8.25
CA TRP A 25 -7.25 10.30 8.20
C TRP A 25 -6.97 10.97 6.86
N ASN A 26 -7.95 11.72 6.38
CA ASN A 26 -7.75 12.75 5.37
C ASN A 26 -7.95 14.11 6.02
N ILE A 27 -6.87 14.89 6.13
CA ILE A 27 -6.91 16.26 6.65
C ILE A 27 -7.08 17.23 5.48
N THR A 28 -8.16 17.98 5.47
CA THR A 28 -8.41 19.07 4.50
C THR A 28 -8.47 20.38 5.25
N GLN A 29 -7.87 21.44 4.72
CA GLN A 29 -7.88 22.77 5.35
C GLN A 29 -7.88 23.91 4.33
N ASP A 30 -8.44 25.05 4.70
CA ASP A 30 -8.34 26.29 3.93
C ASP A 30 -7.84 27.46 4.80
N ALA A 31 -7.79 28.66 4.24
CA ALA A 31 -7.31 29.88 4.91
C ALA A 31 -8.45 30.82 5.34
N PHE A 32 -9.68 30.32 5.44
CA PHE A 32 -10.85 31.09 5.84
C PHE A 32 -11.35 30.63 7.20
N ILE A 33 -11.88 31.55 8.00
CA ILE A 33 -12.56 31.22 9.26
C ILE A 33 -14.04 31.52 9.04
N ASP A 34 -14.73 30.58 8.40
CA ASP A 34 -16.15 30.66 8.05
C ASP A 34 -16.97 29.43 8.49
N GLY A 35 -16.30 28.47 9.14
CA GLY A 35 -16.85 27.22 9.65
C GLY A 35 -16.93 26.10 8.62
N LYS A 36 -16.36 26.26 7.42
CA LYS A 36 -16.38 25.26 6.35
C LYS A 36 -15.00 25.17 5.69
N VAL A 37 -14.76 24.02 5.06
CA VAL A 37 -13.58 23.83 4.21
C VAL A 37 -14.00 23.95 2.76
N ASP A 38 -13.34 24.82 1.99
CA ASP A 38 -13.59 25.03 0.57
C ASP A 38 -13.42 23.75 -0.26
N SER A 39 -14.26 23.56 -1.28
CA SER A 39 -14.21 22.38 -2.14
C SER A 39 -12.94 22.25 -2.98
N SER A 40 -12.18 23.33 -3.13
CA SER A 40 -10.88 23.35 -3.81
C SER A 40 -9.69 23.09 -2.87
N ALA A 41 -9.93 22.93 -1.58
CA ALA A 41 -8.88 22.68 -0.61
C ALA A 41 -8.24 21.31 -0.83
N GLU A 42 -6.91 21.26 -0.84
CA GLU A 42 -6.17 20.01 -0.95
C GLU A 42 -6.26 19.20 0.35
N SER A 43 -6.24 17.88 0.22
CA SER A 43 -6.28 16.95 1.34
C SER A 43 -4.95 16.24 1.51
N VAL A 44 -4.54 16.04 2.75
CA VAL A 44 -3.37 15.27 3.12
C VAL A 44 -3.82 13.98 3.82
N ALA A 45 -3.52 12.85 3.20
CA ALA A 45 -3.77 11.54 3.78
C ALA A 45 -2.66 11.18 4.78
N ILE A 46 -3.04 10.82 6.00
CA ILE A 46 -2.12 10.33 7.03
C ILE A 46 -2.68 9.07 7.69
N ARG A 47 -1.80 8.31 8.34
CA ARG A 47 -2.19 7.20 9.21
C ARG A 47 -1.64 7.45 10.60
N ILE A 48 -2.51 7.82 11.52
CA ILE A 48 -2.13 8.08 12.91
C ILE A 48 -2.02 6.77 13.67
N LYS A 49 -1.12 6.73 14.66
CA LYS A 49 -1.10 5.69 15.68
C LYS A 49 -1.62 6.29 16.98
N HIS A 50 -2.57 5.64 17.63
CA HIS A 50 -3.12 6.12 18.89
C HIS A 50 -3.16 5.04 19.97
N ILE A 51 -3.05 5.48 21.22
CA ILE A 51 -3.16 4.64 22.41
C ILE A 51 -4.09 5.41 23.36
N ASN A 52 -5.26 4.83 23.64
CA ASN A 52 -6.33 5.53 24.32
C ASN A 52 -6.66 6.84 23.59
N ASN A 53 -6.53 7.96 24.29
CA ASN A 53 -6.86 9.28 23.77
C ASN A 53 -5.71 9.99 23.08
N ILE A 54 -4.49 9.44 23.05
CA ILE A 54 -3.30 10.14 22.53
C ILE A 54 -2.93 9.57 21.17
N PHE A 55 -2.70 10.43 20.18
CA PHE A 55 -2.31 10.03 18.83
C PHE A 55 -1.07 10.77 18.33
N ASN A 56 -0.36 10.13 17.40
CA ASN A 56 0.80 10.70 16.73
C ASN A 56 0.92 10.21 15.28
N TYR A 57 1.62 11.00 14.47
CA TYR A 57 2.06 10.64 13.12
C TYR A 57 3.44 11.25 12.86
N GLN A 58 4.27 10.54 12.10
CA GLN A 58 5.61 11.00 11.71
C GLN A 58 5.86 10.70 10.24
N GLY A 59 6.05 11.76 9.45
CA GLY A 59 6.44 11.74 8.04
C GLY A 59 7.19 13.02 7.69
N ASP A 60 6.85 13.67 6.57
CA ASP A 60 7.40 14.99 6.19
C ASP A 60 7.07 16.08 7.22
N PHE A 61 6.02 15.86 8.00
CA PHE A 61 5.64 16.63 9.17
C PHE A 61 5.31 15.68 10.33
N ILE A 62 5.28 16.24 11.54
CA ILE A 62 5.00 15.51 12.78
C ILE A 62 3.65 15.97 13.32
N ILE A 63 2.77 15.04 13.67
CA ILE A 63 1.54 15.33 14.40
C ILE A 63 1.61 14.71 15.79
N SER A 64 1.16 15.47 16.79
CA SER A 64 0.93 14.96 18.14
C SER A 64 -0.33 15.60 18.69
N GLY A 65 -1.23 14.78 19.24
CA GLY A 65 -2.52 15.26 19.69
C GLY A 65 -3.24 14.31 20.63
N GLU A 66 -4.41 14.74 21.03
CA GLU A 66 -5.27 13.99 21.93
C GLU A 66 -6.77 14.26 21.67
N PHE A 67 -7.57 13.27 22.05
CA PHE A 67 -9.02 13.33 22.11
C PHE A 67 -9.49 13.59 23.55
N TYR A 68 -10.53 14.40 23.68
CA TYR A 68 -11.21 14.67 24.96
C TYR A 68 -12.64 14.15 24.88
N ASN A 69 -12.90 13.06 25.60
CA ASN A 69 -14.20 12.38 25.64
C ASN A 69 -14.77 12.09 24.25
N GLU A 70 -13.90 11.81 23.27
CA GLU A 70 -14.21 11.64 21.84
C GLU A 70 -14.92 12.81 21.14
N ASN A 71 -15.38 13.83 21.87
CA ASN A 71 -16.17 14.94 21.32
C ASN A 71 -15.30 16.11 20.87
N VAL A 72 -14.11 16.25 21.45
CA VAL A 72 -13.17 17.33 21.15
C VAL A 72 -11.83 16.73 20.81
N ILE A 73 -11.15 17.33 19.84
CA ILE A 73 -9.84 16.91 19.37
C ILE A 73 -8.91 18.13 19.37
N LYS A 74 -7.68 17.92 19.82
CA LYS A 74 -6.63 18.93 19.78
C LYS A 74 -5.34 18.28 19.31
N PHE A 75 -4.67 18.90 18.34
CA PHE A 75 -3.36 18.44 17.90
C PHE A 75 -2.49 19.57 17.39
N VAL A 76 -1.21 19.26 17.28
CA VAL A 76 -0.19 20.15 16.73
C VAL A 76 0.48 19.44 15.56
N MET A 77 0.57 20.14 14.43
CA MET A 77 1.41 19.75 13.30
C MET A 77 2.70 20.57 13.33
N SER A 78 3.85 19.91 13.32
CA SER A 78 5.17 20.54 13.22
C SER A 78 5.79 20.21 11.87
N LYS A 79 6.18 21.23 11.09
CA LYS A 79 6.87 21.09 9.81
C LYS A 79 8.36 21.40 10.00
N PRO A 80 9.25 20.39 10.04
CA PRO A 80 10.67 20.60 10.32
C PRO A 80 11.38 21.48 9.27
N GLU A 81 10.94 21.40 8.02
CA GLU A 81 11.55 22.10 6.87
C GLU A 81 11.59 23.63 7.02
N ASN A 82 10.57 24.20 7.66
CA ASN A 82 10.41 25.66 7.80
C ASN A 82 10.19 26.09 9.26
N SER A 83 10.30 25.15 10.21
CA SER A 83 10.02 25.37 11.64
C SER A 83 8.61 25.92 11.92
N GLU A 84 7.65 25.69 11.02
CA GLU A 84 6.26 26.06 11.20
C GLU A 84 5.57 25.10 12.18
N VAL A 85 4.82 25.66 13.12
CA VAL A 85 3.99 24.91 14.06
C VAL A 85 2.55 25.35 13.91
N ILE A 86 1.66 24.40 13.63
CA ILE A 86 0.23 24.66 13.40
C ILE A 86 -0.58 23.97 14.49
N ASN A 87 -1.40 24.75 15.20
CA ASN A 87 -2.25 24.28 16.28
C ASN A 87 -3.67 24.09 15.76
N TYR A 88 -4.25 22.92 16.03
CA TYR A 88 -5.59 22.54 15.61
C TYR A 88 -6.46 22.30 16.85
N LEU A 89 -7.67 22.83 16.83
CA LEU A 89 -8.71 22.56 17.81
C LEU A 89 -10.03 22.38 17.08
N GLY A 90 -10.78 21.35 17.44
CA GLY A 90 -12.06 21.04 16.81
C GLY A 90 -12.95 20.14 17.64
N SER A 91 -14.13 19.86 17.09
CA SER A 91 -15.14 19.00 17.69
C SER A 91 -15.61 17.94 16.70
N LYS A 92 -16.19 16.86 17.24
CA LYS A 92 -16.78 15.78 16.45
C LYS A 92 -18.00 16.29 15.67
N VAL A 93 -18.05 15.98 14.38
CA VAL A 93 -19.17 16.27 13.49
C VAL A 93 -19.46 14.99 12.69
N GLY A 94 -20.46 14.22 13.13
CA GLY A 94 -20.74 12.89 12.58
C GLY A 94 -19.62 11.90 12.92
N GLY A 95 -19.08 11.21 11.90
CA GLY A 95 -17.91 10.33 12.01
C GLY A 95 -16.57 11.04 11.86
N SER A 96 -16.58 12.38 11.73
CA SER A 96 -15.40 13.20 11.41
C SER A 96 -15.13 14.22 12.52
N TYR A 97 -14.04 14.98 12.39
CA TYR A 97 -13.76 16.14 13.22
C TYR A 97 -13.57 17.39 12.38
N SER A 98 -14.03 18.53 12.86
CA SER A 98 -13.78 19.81 12.21
C SER A 98 -13.52 20.92 13.22
N GLY A 99 -12.85 21.97 12.78
CA GLY A 99 -12.57 23.13 13.63
C GLY A 99 -11.68 24.15 12.94
N THR A 100 -10.90 24.87 13.75
CA THR A 100 -10.05 25.97 13.29
C THR A 100 -8.59 25.67 13.61
N TRP A 101 -7.69 26.11 12.73
CA TRP A 101 -6.25 25.97 12.89
C TRP A 101 -5.55 27.33 12.93
N HIS A 102 -4.40 27.39 13.62
CA HIS A 102 -3.59 28.59 13.76
C HIS A 102 -2.10 28.26 13.62
N SER A 103 -1.43 28.87 12.64
CA SER A 103 0.01 28.72 12.40
C SER A 103 0.84 29.71 13.21
N SER A 104 2.04 29.28 13.62
CA SER A 104 3.07 30.13 14.22
C SER A 104 3.53 31.26 13.28
N LEU A 105 3.24 31.16 11.98
CA LEU A 105 3.51 32.20 10.97
C LEU A 105 2.36 33.22 10.83
N GLY A 106 1.30 33.09 11.62
CA GLY A 106 0.18 34.05 11.68
C GLY A 106 -1.01 33.72 10.77
N SER A 107 -0.88 32.72 9.89
CA SER A 107 -2.00 32.19 9.10
C SER A 107 -2.99 31.41 9.95
N ARG A 108 -4.25 31.36 9.52
CA ARG A 108 -5.33 30.65 10.20
C ARG A 108 -6.44 30.32 9.21
N GLY A 109 -7.26 29.33 9.55
CA GLY A 109 -8.42 28.95 8.76
C GLY A 109 -9.14 27.75 9.37
N ASP A 110 -9.98 27.10 8.57
CA ASP A 110 -10.76 25.96 9.02
C ASP A 110 -10.21 24.64 8.47
N TRP A 111 -10.54 23.55 9.17
CA TRP A 111 -10.09 22.22 8.83
C TRP A 111 -11.17 21.17 9.08
N LEU A 112 -11.05 20.07 8.33
CA LEU A 112 -11.86 18.86 8.42
C LEU A 112 -10.91 17.65 8.40
N VAL A 113 -11.01 16.79 9.41
CA VAL A 113 -10.49 15.43 9.35
C VAL A 113 -11.66 14.53 9.00
N SER A 114 -11.59 13.91 7.84
CA SER A 114 -12.42 12.75 7.53
C SER A 114 -11.71 11.51 8.03
N ILE A 115 -12.33 10.84 9.00
CA ILE A 115 -11.88 9.54 9.47
C ILE A 115 -12.39 8.51 8.47
N ASP A 116 -11.47 7.79 7.86
CA ASP A 116 -11.81 6.58 7.12
C ASP A 116 -12.13 5.52 8.19
N SER A 117 -13.40 5.45 8.61
CA SER A 117 -13.87 4.61 9.73
C SER A 117 -13.86 3.11 9.42
N ASP A 118 -13.00 2.72 8.50
CA ASP A 118 -13.02 1.47 7.79
C ASP A 118 -11.80 0.62 8.12
N ASP A 119 -11.18 0.86 9.27
CA ASP A 119 -10.07 0.07 9.82
C ASP A 119 -10.53 -1.34 10.28
N THR A 120 -11.81 -1.68 10.08
CA THR A 120 -12.32 -3.06 10.17
C THR A 120 -12.36 -3.77 8.83
N LEU A 121 -12.18 -3.06 7.70
CA LEU A 121 -12.23 -3.65 6.38
C LEU A 121 -10.82 -4.00 5.91
N ILE A 122 -10.63 -5.31 5.70
CA ILE A 122 -9.38 -5.89 5.27
C ILE A 122 -9.34 -5.82 3.74
N ARG A 123 -8.92 -4.67 3.16
CA ARG A 123 -8.96 -4.48 1.70
C ARG A 123 -7.81 -5.16 0.98
N ASN A 124 -6.68 -5.30 1.66
CA ASN A 124 -5.47 -5.91 1.14
C ASN A 124 -4.57 -6.38 2.29
N CYS A 125 -3.46 -7.04 1.97
CA CYS A 125 -2.51 -7.54 2.94
C CYS A 125 -1.87 -6.45 3.83
N ASN A 126 -1.79 -5.21 3.35
CA ASN A 126 -1.22 -4.11 4.12
C ASN A 126 -2.15 -3.68 5.25
N ASP A 127 -3.47 -3.72 5.04
CA ASP A 127 -4.42 -3.41 6.12
C ASP A 127 -4.35 -4.49 7.21
N ILE A 128 -4.17 -5.76 6.86
CA ILE A 128 -3.91 -6.85 7.81
C ILE A 128 -2.64 -6.58 8.63
N LEU A 129 -1.53 -6.27 7.96
CA LEU A 129 -0.26 -6.03 8.65
C LEU A 129 -0.32 -4.80 9.56
N ILE A 130 -1.13 -3.81 9.21
CA ILE A 130 -1.34 -2.62 10.02
C ILE A 130 -2.16 -2.94 11.27
N GLN A 131 -3.26 -3.67 11.12
CA GLN A 131 -4.12 -4.08 12.23
C GLN A 131 -3.41 -5.09 13.16
N ASN A 132 -2.59 -5.96 12.59
CA ASN A 132 -1.78 -6.93 13.33
C ASN A 132 -0.34 -6.96 12.80
N PRO A 133 0.56 -6.14 13.37
CA PRO A 133 1.98 -6.09 12.99
C PRO A 133 2.76 -7.40 13.16
N ASP A 134 2.24 -8.33 13.97
CA ASP A 134 2.85 -9.65 14.19
C ASP A 134 2.34 -10.71 13.18
N SER A 135 1.54 -10.32 12.19
CA SER A 135 1.05 -11.21 11.13
C SER A 135 2.22 -11.82 10.34
N SER A 136 2.21 -13.14 10.17
CA SER A 136 3.20 -13.85 9.38
C SER A 136 2.83 -13.88 7.89
N ASP A 137 3.79 -14.14 7.03
CA ASP A 137 3.51 -14.50 5.64
C ASP A 137 2.49 -15.67 5.59
N GLY A 138 1.54 -15.63 4.66
CA GLY A 138 0.52 -16.66 4.60
C GLY A 138 -0.72 -16.26 3.81
N TYR A 139 -1.75 -17.09 3.89
CA TYR A 139 -3.01 -16.86 3.20
C TYR A 139 -3.99 -16.12 4.09
N TYR A 140 -4.65 -15.13 3.51
CA TYR A 140 -5.63 -14.28 4.19
C TYR A 140 -6.79 -13.94 3.27
N THR A 141 -7.97 -13.76 3.84
CA THR A 141 -9.13 -13.24 3.12
C THR A 141 -9.10 -11.71 3.12
N ILE A 142 -9.28 -11.12 1.94
CA ILE A 142 -9.38 -9.68 1.73
C ILE A 142 -10.67 -9.34 0.98
N ASP A 143 -11.16 -8.12 1.13
CA ASP A 143 -12.27 -7.52 0.40
C ASP A 143 -11.87 -6.12 -0.10
N PRO A 144 -11.26 -6.02 -1.29
CA PRO A 144 -10.67 -4.76 -1.76
C PRO A 144 -11.68 -3.63 -1.99
N ASP A 145 -12.86 -3.96 -2.51
CA ASP A 145 -13.86 -2.95 -2.88
C ASP A 145 -14.91 -2.69 -1.80
N THR A 146 -14.98 -3.55 -0.77
CA THR A 146 -15.81 -3.36 0.43
C THR A 146 -17.29 -3.20 0.14
N SER A 147 -17.71 -3.63 -1.05
CA SER A 147 -19.03 -3.34 -1.61
C SER A 147 -19.87 -4.60 -1.63
N ASP A 148 -21.09 -4.51 -1.09
CA ASP A 148 -22.11 -5.57 -1.20
C ASP A 148 -22.51 -5.88 -2.66
N THR A 149 -22.07 -5.07 -3.63
CA THR A 149 -22.33 -5.26 -5.07
C THR A 149 -21.07 -5.41 -5.91
N GLY A 150 -19.91 -5.62 -5.26
CA GLY A 150 -18.58 -5.72 -5.87
C GLY A 150 -18.07 -7.15 -6.05
N VAL A 151 -16.75 -7.31 -6.04
CA VAL A 151 -16.10 -8.63 -5.98
C VAL A 151 -16.27 -9.21 -4.59
N GLU A 152 -16.74 -10.45 -4.47
CA GLU A 152 -16.82 -11.11 -3.17
C GLU A 152 -15.42 -11.21 -2.54
N ALA A 153 -15.37 -11.10 -1.21
CA ALA A 153 -14.15 -11.32 -0.44
C ALA A 153 -13.46 -12.62 -0.84
N PHE A 154 -12.15 -12.58 -1.03
CA PHE A 154 -11.39 -13.69 -1.58
C PHE A 154 -10.04 -13.88 -0.88
N GLU A 155 -9.53 -15.12 -0.95
CA GLU A 155 -8.24 -15.45 -0.35
C GLU A 155 -7.08 -15.03 -1.26
N VAL A 156 -6.03 -14.49 -0.65
CA VAL A 156 -4.77 -14.09 -1.28
C VAL A 156 -3.59 -14.58 -0.45
N TYR A 157 -2.42 -14.69 -1.07
CA TYR A 157 -1.17 -14.82 -0.32
C TYR A 157 -0.60 -13.44 0.01
N CYS A 158 -0.29 -13.23 1.28
CA CYS A 158 0.34 -12.03 1.81
C CYS A 158 1.80 -12.29 2.17
N ASP A 159 2.71 -11.48 1.61
CA ASP A 159 4.09 -11.36 2.09
C ASP A 159 4.13 -10.20 3.11
N MET A 160 4.21 -10.56 4.39
CA MET A 160 4.20 -9.68 5.55
C MET A 160 5.60 -9.28 6.01
N THR A 161 6.65 -9.77 5.35
CA THR A 161 8.03 -9.62 5.83
C THR A 161 8.94 -8.85 4.85
N THR A 162 8.82 -9.11 3.55
CA THR A 162 9.69 -8.53 2.53
C THR A 162 9.45 -7.03 2.39
N SER A 163 10.51 -6.22 2.43
CA SER A 163 10.45 -4.77 2.22
C SER A 163 9.37 -4.06 3.05
N GLY A 164 9.22 -4.43 4.32
CA GLY A 164 8.24 -3.86 5.24
C GLY A 164 6.84 -4.49 5.17
N GLY A 165 6.67 -5.57 4.40
CA GLY A 165 5.48 -6.41 4.40
C GLY A 165 4.20 -5.77 3.87
N GLY A 166 3.09 -6.50 3.97
CA GLY A 166 1.76 -6.05 3.53
C GLY A 166 1.55 -6.18 2.03
N TRP A 167 2.31 -7.05 1.38
CA TRP A 167 2.33 -7.24 -0.06
C TRP A 167 1.35 -8.33 -0.49
N THR A 168 0.43 -8.02 -1.40
CA THR A 168 -0.61 -8.94 -1.88
C THR A 168 -0.19 -9.60 -3.19
N LEU A 169 -0.01 -10.92 -3.22
CA LEU A 169 0.34 -11.66 -4.44
C LEU A 169 -0.85 -11.70 -5.41
N PHE A 170 -0.69 -11.13 -6.60
CA PHE A 170 -1.75 -11.11 -7.62
C PHE A 170 -1.41 -11.91 -8.88
N ALA A 171 -0.12 -12.20 -9.10
CA ALA A 171 0.36 -12.97 -10.24
C ALA A 171 1.68 -13.67 -9.91
N SER A 172 1.83 -14.90 -10.40
CA SER A 172 3.09 -15.63 -10.45
C SER A 172 3.25 -16.19 -11.86
N HIS A 173 4.39 -15.96 -12.48
CA HIS A 173 4.66 -16.39 -13.84
C HIS A 173 6.03 -17.03 -13.99
N LYS A 174 6.14 -17.94 -14.96
CA LYS A 174 7.36 -18.69 -15.25
C LYS A 174 7.63 -18.69 -16.75
N ASP A 175 8.92 -18.72 -17.09
CA ASP A 175 9.35 -18.79 -18.47
C ASP A 175 8.77 -20.00 -19.22
N GLY A 176 8.45 -19.77 -20.50
CA GLY A 176 7.87 -20.78 -21.38
C GLY A 176 6.49 -21.29 -20.95
N SER A 177 5.83 -20.64 -19.99
CA SER A 177 4.54 -21.06 -19.46
C SER A 177 3.41 -20.15 -19.94
N SER A 178 2.18 -20.63 -19.87
CA SER A 178 0.96 -19.88 -20.15
C SER A 178 0.10 -19.83 -18.89
N THR A 179 -0.56 -18.70 -18.62
CA THR A 179 -1.62 -18.60 -17.62
C THR A 179 -2.95 -18.95 -18.31
N ASN A 180 -3.21 -20.25 -18.44
CA ASN A 180 -4.39 -20.78 -19.17
C ASN A 180 -5.73 -20.56 -18.43
N GLY A 181 -5.69 -20.11 -17.18
CA GLY A 181 -6.83 -19.95 -16.27
C GLY A 181 -6.52 -18.91 -15.18
N PHE A 182 -7.56 -18.48 -14.48
CA PHE A 182 -7.41 -17.70 -13.23
C PHE A 182 -7.27 -18.67 -12.06
N THR A 183 -6.59 -18.24 -11.00
CA THR A 183 -6.51 -18.96 -9.72
C THR A 183 -6.70 -17.99 -8.56
N THR A 184 -7.41 -18.45 -7.54
CA THR A 184 -7.66 -17.71 -6.31
C THR A 184 -7.58 -18.70 -5.15
N PRO A 185 -6.63 -18.55 -4.21
CA PRO A 185 -5.52 -17.59 -4.25
C PRO A 185 -4.51 -17.89 -5.37
N VAL A 186 -3.65 -16.92 -5.68
CA VAL A 186 -2.40 -17.19 -6.39
C VAL A 186 -1.41 -17.81 -5.41
N ILE A 187 -0.71 -18.85 -5.85
CA ILE A 187 0.27 -19.58 -5.02
C ILE A 187 1.67 -19.09 -5.40
N PRO A 188 2.52 -18.70 -4.42
CA PRO A 188 3.90 -18.31 -4.71
C PRO A 188 4.65 -19.36 -5.52
N SER A 189 5.47 -18.93 -6.47
CA SER A 189 6.26 -19.80 -7.36
C SER A 189 5.46 -20.79 -8.22
N HIS A 190 4.14 -20.63 -8.35
CA HIS A 190 3.28 -21.45 -9.20
C HIS A 190 2.51 -20.57 -10.18
N VAL A 191 2.60 -20.89 -11.48
CA VAL A 191 1.98 -20.12 -12.56
C VAL A 191 0.49 -19.91 -12.28
N GLY A 192 0.07 -18.66 -12.15
CA GLY A 192 -1.27 -18.30 -11.75
C GLY A 192 -1.47 -16.79 -11.67
N VAL A 193 -2.68 -16.34 -11.96
CA VAL A 193 -3.08 -14.92 -11.90
C VAL A 193 -4.50 -14.82 -11.35
N LEU A 194 -4.80 -13.72 -10.64
CA LEU A 194 -6.16 -13.41 -10.21
C LEU A 194 -7.10 -13.19 -11.40
N SER A 195 -8.41 -13.30 -11.16
CA SER A 195 -9.43 -12.93 -12.15
C SER A 195 -9.38 -11.43 -12.45
N ASP A 196 -9.92 -11.03 -13.60
CA ASP A 196 -9.95 -9.63 -14.04
C ASP A 196 -10.66 -8.73 -13.02
N GLU A 197 -11.76 -9.22 -12.44
CA GLU A 197 -12.52 -8.53 -11.39
C GLU A 197 -11.70 -8.36 -10.10
N GLN A 198 -11.05 -9.44 -9.64
CA GLN A 198 -10.21 -9.41 -8.43
C GLN A 198 -8.97 -8.54 -8.63
N TRP A 199 -8.31 -8.65 -9.79
CA TRP A 199 -7.17 -7.82 -10.16
C TRP A 199 -7.55 -6.34 -10.19
N LYS A 200 -8.67 -6.00 -10.84
CA LYS A 200 -9.16 -4.63 -10.92
C LYS A 200 -9.46 -4.07 -9.53
N ALA A 201 -10.22 -4.80 -8.71
CA ALA A 201 -10.56 -4.38 -7.35
C ALA A 201 -9.30 -4.15 -6.51
N LEU A 202 -8.34 -5.09 -6.55
CA LEU A 202 -7.09 -4.96 -5.80
C LEU A 202 -6.22 -3.80 -6.31
N ARG A 203 -6.02 -3.70 -7.63
CA ARG A 203 -5.23 -2.64 -8.28
C ARG A 203 -5.73 -1.25 -7.92
N ASP A 204 -7.05 -1.06 -7.90
CA ASP A 204 -7.66 0.24 -7.64
C ASP A 204 -7.44 0.70 -6.18
N THR A 205 -7.05 -0.21 -5.27
CA THR A 205 -6.65 0.11 -3.89
C THR A 205 -5.15 0.38 -3.69
N MET A 206 -4.31 0.22 -4.72
CA MET A 206 -2.84 0.32 -4.62
C MET A 206 -2.39 1.67 -4.04
N ARG A 207 -1.50 1.65 -3.04
CA ARG A 207 -0.93 2.86 -2.43
C ARG A 207 0.58 3.00 -2.57
N THR A 208 1.30 1.91 -2.77
CA THR A 208 2.78 1.86 -2.78
C THR A 208 3.33 1.57 -4.17
N GLY A 209 2.93 0.48 -4.81
CA GLY A 209 3.49 0.05 -6.09
C GLY A 209 3.46 -1.45 -6.31
N ILE A 210 4.31 -1.91 -7.24
CA ILE A 210 4.51 -3.33 -7.56
C ILE A 210 5.89 -3.76 -7.08
N LEU A 211 5.91 -4.80 -6.27
CA LEU A 211 7.10 -5.52 -5.86
C LEU A 211 7.19 -6.81 -6.68
N VAL A 212 8.36 -7.07 -7.25
CA VAL A 212 8.64 -8.29 -7.99
C VAL A 212 9.72 -9.07 -7.25
N LYS A 213 9.44 -10.35 -6.96
CA LYS A 213 10.36 -11.28 -6.32
C LYS A 213 10.67 -12.42 -7.29
N ASP A 214 11.94 -12.66 -7.56
CA ASP A 214 12.36 -13.73 -8.47
C ASP A 214 12.66 -15.06 -7.75
N ASP A 215 12.97 -16.11 -8.53
CA ASP A 215 13.33 -17.45 -8.06
C ASP A 215 14.63 -17.50 -7.23
N LYS A 216 15.38 -16.40 -7.16
CA LYS A 216 16.58 -16.23 -6.35
C LYS A 216 16.37 -15.27 -5.18
N SER A 217 15.12 -14.93 -4.88
CA SER A 217 14.72 -14.00 -3.83
C SER A 217 15.25 -12.58 -4.02
N LYS A 218 15.66 -12.18 -5.23
CA LYS A 218 15.98 -10.78 -5.51
C LYS A 218 14.67 -10.00 -5.66
N ILE A 219 14.71 -8.75 -5.20
CA ILE A 219 13.55 -7.86 -5.16
C ILE A 219 13.76 -6.67 -6.09
N ALA A 220 12.89 -6.51 -7.08
CA ALA A 220 12.74 -5.27 -7.83
C ALA A 220 11.45 -4.56 -7.40
N LEU A 221 11.45 -3.23 -7.40
CA LEU A 221 10.31 -2.43 -6.96
C LEU A 221 10.08 -1.28 -7.94
N VAL A 222 8.84 -1.05 -8.31
CA VAL A 222 8.41 0.18 -8.99
C VAL A 222 7.24 0.80 -8.23
N SER A 223 7.38 2.08 -7.89
CA SER A 223 6.42 2.82 -7.09
C SER A 223 5.20 3.24 -7.92
N LYS A 224 4.08 3.46 -7.24
CA LYS A 224 2.84 3.95 -7.84
C LYS A 224 3.05 5.25 -8.61
N GLU A 225 3.86 6.17 -8.09
CA GLU A 225 4.17 7.47 -8.71
C GLU A 225 4.88 7.29 -10.06
N LYS A 226 5.81 6.33 -10.15
CA LYS A 226 6.49 6.02 -11.40
C LYS A 226 5.60 5.32 -12.42
N MET A 227 4.59 4.59 -11.94
CA MET A 227 3.60 3.93 -12.77
C MET A 227 2.43 4.84 -13.18
N ASP A 228 2.40 6.11 -12.75
CA ASP A 228 1.31 7.04 -13.00
C ASP A 228 0.88 7.04 -14.48
N PRO A 229 -0.38 6.71 -14.80
CA PRO A 229 -0.86 6.66 -16.18
C PRO A 229 -0.95 8.04 -16.84
N THR A 230 -0.91 9.14 -16.08
CA THR A 230 -0.88 10.51 -16.63
C THR A 230 0.50 10.88 -17.20
N ASN A 231 1.55 10.14 -16.84
CA ASN A 231 2.89 10.35 -17.38
C ASN A 231 2.94 9.93 -18.86
N PRO A 232 3.26 10.83 -19.81
CA PRO A 232 3.24 10.54 -21.24
C PRO A 232 4.33 9.53 -21.68
N LEU A 233 5.30 9.23 -20.81
CA LEU A 233 6.31 8.21 -21.07
C LEU A 233 5.77 6.80 -20.83
N ASN A 234 4.74 6.66 -20.00
CA ASN A 234 4.10 5.38 -19.73
C ASN A 234 3.22 5.00 -20.93
N ILE A 235 3.68 4.04 -21.74
CA ILE A 235 2.95 3.60 -22.94
C ILE A 235 1.85 2.67 -22.47
N ALA A 236 0.58 3.07 -22.65
CA ALA A 236 -0.61 2.22 -22.49
C ALA A 236 -0.39 1.16 -21.40
N THR A 237 -0.16 1.66 -20.18
CA THR A 237 0.35 0.83 -19.11
C THR A 237 -0.80 0.00 -18.50
N PRO A 238 -0.47 -1.08 -17.79
CA PRO A 238 -1.38 -2.21 -17.48
C PRO A 238 -2.44 -1.95 -16.41
N TRP A 239 -2.66 -0.67 -16.12
CA TRP A 239 -3.93 -0.18 -15.63
C TRP A 239 -5.12 -0.54 -16.55
N SER A 240 -4.87 -0.82 -17.84
CA SER A 240 -5.93 -1.07 -18.84
C SER A 240 -6.11 -2.51 -19.30
N ILE A 241 -5.36 -3.48 -18.74
CA ILE A 241 -5.57 -4.88 -19.12
C ILE A 241 -6.57 -5.46 -18.14
N ASP A 242 -7.75 -5.76 -18.65
CA ASP A 242 -8.72 -6.52 -17.88
C ASP A 242 -8.14 -7.92 -17.66
N SER A 243 -7.56 -8.55 -18.71
CA SER A 243 -7.08 -9.94 -18.65
C SER A 243 -5.59 -10.11 -18.36
N LEU A 244 -5.28 -10.73 -17.22
CA LEU A 244 -3.94 -11.23 -16.86
C LEU A 244 -3.58 -12.59 -17.51
N LYS A 245 -4.51 -13.21 -18.24
CA LYS A 245 -4.28 -14.48 -18.95
C LYS A 245 -3.41 -14.29 -20.18
N ILE A 246 -2.40 -15.14 -20.31
CA ILE A 246 -1.51 -15.21 -21.48
C ILE A 246 -1.39 -16.64 -21.97
N LYS A 247 -1.53 -16.84 -23.29
CA LYS A 247 -1.34 -18.16 -23.94
C LYS A 247 -0.12 -18.18 -24.84
N ASN A 248 -0.25 -17.65 -26.04
CA ASN A 248 0.80 -17.58 -27.07
C ASN A 248 1.16 -16.13 -27.39
N GLN A 249 1.07 -15.25 -26.40
CA GLN A 249 1.29 -13.80 -26.54
C GLN A 249 2.16 -13.27 -25.40
N THR A 250 2.63 -12.04 -25.55
CA THR A 250 3.26 -11.26 -24.48
C THR A 250 2.26 -10.30 -23.87
N MET A 251 2.36 -10.08 -22.57
CA MET A 251 1.62 -9.07 -21.83
C MET A 251 2.61 -8.26 -21.01
N ASP A 252 2.53 -6.94 -21.10
CA ASP A 252 3.30 -6.08 -20.22
C ASP A 252 2.44 -5.73 -19.01
N ILE A 253 3.01 -5.67 -17.79
CA ILE A 253 2.37 -5.23 -16.53
C ILE A 253 2.78 -3.81 -16.12
N TRP A 254 3.85 -3.28 -16.70
CA TRP A 254 4.16 -1.85 -16.71
C TRP A 254 5.12 -1.58 -17.86
N VAL A 255 5.02 -0.43 -18.54
CA VAL A 255 5.93 -0.02 -19.62
C VAL A 255 6.18 1.49 -19.55
N SER A 256 7.43 1.90 -19.39
CA SER A 256 7.86 3.28 -19.54
C SER A 256 8.87 3.43 -20.67
N LYS A 257 8.55 4.29 -21.64
CA LYS A 257 9.32 4.51 -22.86
C LYS A 257 10.45 5.50 -22.65
N ASN A 258 11.54 5.26 -23.37
CA ASN A 258 12.49 6.28 -23.75
C ASN A 258 12.21 6.75 -25.20
N PRO A 259 11.67 7.98 -25.40
CA PRO A 259 11.33 8.47 -26.74
C PRO A 259 12.53 8.60 -27.67
N SER A 260 13.74 8.77 -27.13
CA SER A 260 14.96 9.07 -27.89
C SER A 260 15.54 7.85 -28.58
N ASN A 261 15.37 6.66 -28.02
CA ASN A 261 16.00 5.42 -28.51
C ASN A 261 15.06 4.21 -28.52
N ASN A 262 13.77 4.40 -28.22
CA ASN A 262 12.75 3.35 -28.18
C ASN A 262 13.08 2.19 -27.23
N ARG A 263 13.90 2.42 -26.20
CA ARG A 263 14.12 1.48 -25.11
C ARG A 263 13.07 1.65 -24.02
N HIS A 264 12.87 0.62 -23.19
CA HIS A 264 11.77 0.59 -22.23
C HIS A 264 12.25 0.09 -20.86
N SER A 265 11.66 0.64 -19.81
CA SER A 265 11.59 -0.05 -18.52
C SER A 265 10.25 -0.76 -18.48
N LEU A 266 10.22 -2.04 -18.17
CA LEU A 266 8.97 -2.79 -18.18
C LEU A 266 8.99 -4.03 -17.30
N ILE A 267 7.79 -4.49 -16.95
CA ILE A 267 7.50 -5.82 -16.42
C ILE A 267 6.73 -6.56 -17.51
N ARG A 268 7.20 -7.73 -17.96
CA ARG A 268 6.55 -8.53 -19.03
C ARG A 268 6.33 -9.95 -18.60
N PHE A 269 5.18 -10.51 -18.99
CA PHE A 269 4.95 -11.94 -19.08
C PHE A 269 4.90 -12.38 -20.53
N ALA A 270 5.53 -13.49 -20.85
CA ALA A 270 5.46 -14.12 -22.16
C ALA A 270 4.92 -15.53 -22.05
N GLY A 271 3.98 -15.86 -22.95
CA GLY A 271 3.37 -17.17 -23.07
C GLY A 271 4.31 -18.24 -23.63
N SER A 272 3.84 -19.48 -23.72
CA SER A 272 4.62 -20.65 -24.16
C SER A 272 5.19 -20.57 -25.58
N ALA A 273 4.70 -19.65 -26.42
CA ALA A 273 5.25 -19.40 -27.75
C ALA A 273 6.60 -18.65 -27.74
N TYR A 274 6.99 -18.08 -26.59
CA TYR A 274 8.20 -17.27 -26.44
C TYR A 274 9.15 -17.79 -25.33
N PRO A 275 9.60 -19.07 -25.39
CA PRO A 275 10.40 -19.67 -24.32
C PRO A 275 11.89 -19.27 -24.33
N TYR A 276 12.44 -18.79 -25.46
CA TYR A 276 13.91 -18.62 -25.63
C TYR A 276 14.37 -17.39 -26.45
N TYR A 277 13.51 -16.43 -26.76
CA TYR A 277 13.93 -15.24 -27.51
C TYR A 277 14.41 -14.12 -26.58
N SER A 278 14.90 -13.00 -27.14
CA SER A 278 15.33 -11.73 -26.51
C SER A 278 14.29 -11.06 -25.57
N TYR A 279 13.22 -11.78 -25.24
CA TYR A 279 12.07 -11.51 -24.38
C TYR A 279 11.69 -12.81 -23.64
N ALA A 280 12.63 -13.39 -22.89
CA ALA A 280 12.44 -14.68 -22.22
C ALA A 280 11.33 -14.59 -21.17
N GLY A 281 10.19 -15.24 -21.42
CA GLY A 281 9.21 -15.54 -20.38
C GLY A 281 8.76 -14.36 -19.52
N ALA A 282 8.86 -14.52 -18.20
CA ALA A 282 8.66 -13.45 -17.24
C ALA A 282 9.93 -12.58 -17.23
N ALA A 283 9.88 -11.33 -17.66
CA ALA A 283 11.07 -10.49 -17.89
C ALA A 283 10.95 -9.09 -17.31
N LEU A 284 12.08 -8.57 -16.80
CA LEU A 284 12.23 -7.19 -16.35
C LEU A 284 13.27 -6.46 -17.20
N TYR A 285 12.97 -5.22 -17.59
CA TYR A 285 13.89 -4.31 -18.28
C TYR A 285 13.90 -2.96 -17.60
N ASN A 286 15.03 -2.26 -17.62
CA ASN A 286 15.25 -1.01 -16.87
C ASN A 286 15.92 0.09 -17.72
N GLU A 287 15.52 0.18 -18.99
CA GLU A 287 16.17 1.03 -20.01
C GLU A 287 15.37 2.28 -20.41
N GLY A 288 14.17 2.44 -19.85
CA GLY A 288 13.32 3.60 -20.02
C GLY A 288 13.91 4.85 -19.33
N VAL A 289 13.23 5.98 -19.52
CA VAL A 289 13.57 7.20 -18.76
C VAL A 289 13.13 7.04 -17.30
N VAL A 290 11.91 6.54 -17.08
CA VAL A 290 11.47 6.11 -15.74
C VAL A 290 11.96 4.69 -15.51
N LYS A 291 12.61 4.47 -14.37
CA LYS A 291 13.28 3.22 -13.99
C LYS A 291 12.74 2.67 -12.68
N PHE A 292 12.93 1.38 -12.42
CA PHE A 292 12.63 0.77 -11.12
C PHE A 292 13.27 1.55 -9.97
N ASP A 293 12.59 1.63 -8.83
CA ASP A 293 13.12 2.19 -7.58
C ASP A 293 14.18 1.30 -6.96
N ILE A 294 13.93 -0.01 -7.00
CA ILE A 294 14.89 -1.02 -6.55
C ILE A 294 15.20 -1.93 -7.73
N TRP A 295 16.50 -2.10 -8.02
CA TRP A 295 17.00 -2.93 -9.11
C TRP A 295 18.20 -3.77 -8.63
N PRO A 296 18.00 -5.07 -8.34
CA PRO A 296 19.00 -5.94 -7.70
C PRO A 296 19.86 -6.75 -8.70
N TYR A 297 19.74 -6.44 -10.00
CA TYR A 297 20.32 -7.23 -11.07
C TYR A 297 21.70 -6.70 -11.47
N SER A 298 22.54 -7.60 -11.98
CA SER A 298 23.91 -7.26 -12.37
C SER A 298 23.95 -6.42 -13.64
N SER A 299 22.97 -6.61 -14.52
CA SER A 299 22.77 -5.82 -15.72
C SER A 299 21.90 -4.61 -15.42
N ASP A 300 22.33 -3.41 -15.81
CA ASP A 300 21.55 -2.18 -15.66
C ASP A 300 20.36 -2.08 -16.64
N THR A 301 20.24 -3.02 -17.59
CA THR A 301 19.29 -2.94 -18.70
C THR A 301 18.21 -3.99 -18.65
N GLY A 302 18.50 -5.21 -18.19
CA GLY A 302 17.49 -6.27 -18.15
C GLY A 302 17.94 -7.49 -17.38
N ALA A 303 16.97 -8.15 -16.74
CA ALA A 303 17.18 -9.24 -15.80
C ALA A 303 16.82 -10.63 -16.34
N TYR A 304 16.37 -10.72 -17.60
CA TYR A 304 15.81 -11.94 -18.21
C TYR A 304 16.74 -13.16 -18.24
N ASN A 305 18.06 -13.00 -18.05
CA ASN A 305 19.01 -14.12 -17.92
C ASN A 305 19.33 -14.47 -16.45
N GLU A 306 18.81 -13.70 -15.50
CA GLU A 306 19.11 -13.82 -14.08
C GLU A 306 18.01 -14.52 -13.28
N HIS A 307 16.82 -14.71 -13.85
CA HIS A 307 15.68 -15.37 -13.22
C HIS A 307 14.91 -16.23 -14.23
N ASN A 308 14.08 -17.17 -13.75
CA ASN A 308 13.19 -17.97 -14.61
C ASN A 308 11.70 -17.84 -14.24
N SER A 309 11.40 -17.17 -13.13
CA SER A 309 10.03 -16.92 -12.67
C SER A 309 9.97 -15.68 -11.80
N LEU A 310 8.80 -15.04 -11.80
CA LEU A 310 8.53 -13.82 -11.06
C LEU A 310 7.21 -13.97 -10.30
N ASP A 311 7.24 -13.69 -9.00
CA ASP A 311 6.07 -13.44 -8.17
C ASP A 311 5.85 -11.93 -8.06
N LEU A 312 4.64 -11.48 -8.37
CA LEU A 312 4.29 -10.06 -8.43
C LEU A 312 3.28 -9.72 -7.35
N TYR A 313 3.68 -8.76 -6.53
CA TYR A 313 2.92 -8.31 -5.40
C TYR A 313 2.52 -6.85 -5.56
N LEU A 314 1.35 -6.52 -5.02
CA LEU A 314 0.78 -5.19 -5.00
C LEU A 314 0.60 -4.69 -3.57
N LYS A 315 0.86 -3.41 -3.34
CA LYS A 315 0.62 -2.70 -2.07
C LYS A 315 0.30 -1.24 -2.36
#